data_AF-A0A0S8K2G7-F1
#
_entry.id   AF-A0A0S8K2G7-F1
#
_cell.length_a   1.000
_cell.length_b   1.000
_cell.length_c   1.000
_cell.angle_alpha   90.00
_cell.angle_beta   90.00
_cell.angle_gamma   90.00
#
_symmetry.space_group_name_H-M   'P 1'
#
loop_
_entity.id
_entity.type
_entity.pdbx_description
1 polymer ?
#
loop_
_entity_poly.entity_id
_entity_poly.type
_entity_poly.pdbx_seq_one_letter_code
_entity_poly.pdbx_strand_id
1 'polypeptide(L)'
;MDILLSDIPKLQAKYTFTLKKYDIDLLANYQLLERMEQALGQTGDDLPVIFIDDSAFYGPEEIYEKMDDVLKYLANRQQKEPPKPVLVKDTLPVVTGRIQLHYFFQPGCQECSRLDAMFNSLAKTDSIVIVRYSIFDDTNKVLLEALSEKVFMPQEQRLLVPIVIFGGGYLIKEDITTDNIFALIKEHQISKHVTDSLDVGAAEKSILQRFDRFSLLGIMFAGLLDGVNPCAFATIIFFVSYLLFIGRRRRDIIFMAVSFIAAVFIAYFLIGVGAYSLLNYLVGYDVVAKIIFLCFGVIALILGLLSLRDFIYARQGAYGKMILQLPLGIKQRIHRDIKERTAVRGIIFGSFIAGLIVSFLEFGCTGQIY
;
A
#
# COMPACT_ATOMS: atom_id res chain seq x y z
N MET A 1 -2.27 20.98 -7.51
CA MET A 1 -2.69 22.01 -6.53
C MET A 1 -3.68 23.03 -7.09
N ASP A 2 -3.76 23.25 -8.40
CA ASP A 2 -4.63 24.30 -9.01
C ASP A 2 -6.11 23.94 -9.23
N ILE A 3 -6.51 22.68 -9.09
CA ILE A 3 -7.83 22.25 -9.54
C ILE A 3 -8.94 22.86 -8.66
N LEU A 4 -8.76 22.86 -7.33
CA LEU A 4 -9.72 23.46 -6.38
C LEU A 4 -9.80 25.00 -6.48
N LEU A 5 -8.72 25.65 -6.95
CA LEU A 5 -8.63 27.11 -7.03
C LEU A 5 -9.49 27.70 -8.15
N SER A 6 -9.75 26.94 -9.20
CA SER A 6 -10.52 27.39 -10.36
C SER A 6 -12.04 27.50 -10.08
N ASP A 7 -12.55 26.74 -9.12
CA ASP A 7 -13.99 26.68 -8.81
C ASP A 7 -14.41 27.54 -7.61
N ILE A 8 -13.46 27.98 -6.79
CA ILE A 8 -13.72 28.92 -5.67
C ILE A 8 -14.48 30.18 -6.12
N PRO A 9 -14.13 30.86 -7.24
CA PRO A 9 -14.89 32.02 -7.71
C PRO A 9 -16.34 31.69 -8.05
N LYS A 10 -16.61 30.49 -8.60
CA LYS A 10 -17.98 30.04 -8.91
C LYS A 10 -18.78 29.80 -7.64
N LEU A 11 -18.14 29.24 -6.61
CA LEU A 11 -18.76 29.01 -5.31
C LEU A 11 -19.01 30.32 -4.56
N GLN A 12 -18.09 31.29 -4.63
CA GLN A 12 -18.28 32.63 -4.04
C GLN A 12 -19.39 33.44 -4.73
N ALA A 13 -19.72 33.13 -5.98
CA ALA A 13 -20.88 33.70 -6.67
C ALA A 13 -22.22 33.11 -6.19
N LYS A 14 -22.21 31.87 -5.68
CA LYS A 14 -23.40 31.13 -5.21
C LYS A 14 -23.61 31.24 -3.69
N TYR A 15 -22.53 31.37 -2.93
CA TYR A 15 -22.52 31.41 -1.46
C TYR A 15 -21.58 32.50 -0.94
N THR A 16 -21.97 33.23 0.11
CA THR A 16 -21.13 34.26 0.72
C THR A 16 -20.22 33.65 1.78
N PHE A 17 -18.93 33.49 1.48
CA PHE A 17 -17.92 33.01 2.43
C PHE A 17 -16.55 33.66 2.21
N THR A 18 -15.74 33.68 3.28
CA THR A 18 -14.35 34.15 3.23
C THR A 18 -13.42 32.95 3.21
N LEU A 19 -12.60 32.84 2.16
CA LEU A 19 -11.57 31.81 2.09
C LEU A 19 -10.25 32.34 2.67
N LYS A 20 -9.75 31.69 3.72
CA LYS A 20 -8.39 31.88 4.21
C LYS A 20 -7.52 30.74 3.72
N LYS A 21 -6.36 31.07 3.16
CA LYS A 21 -5.39 30.10 2.64
C LYS A 21 -4.17 30.09 3.56
N TYR A 22 -3.71 28.89 3.86
CA TYR A 22 -2.54 28.66 4.69
C TYR A 22 -1.58 27.79 3.87
N ASP A 23 -0.35 28.27 3.71
CA ASP A 23 0.72 27.51 3.08
C ASP A 23 1.32 26.57 4.13
N ILE A 24 1.08 25.27 3.99
CA ILE A 24 1.54 24.24 4.93
C ILE A 24 3.06 24.02 4.88
N ASP A 25 3.75 24.58 3.89
CA ASP A 25 5.22 24.57 3.85
C ASP A 25 5.83 25.52 4.89
N LEU A 26 5.00 26.33 5.57
CA LEU A 26 5.35 27.15 6.72
C LEU A 26 5.00 26.40 8.01
N LEU A 27 6.00 26.19 8.87
CA LEU A 27 5.86 25.44 10.13
C LEU A 27 4.67 25.90 10.99
N ALA A 28 4.49 27.21 11.16
CA ALA A 28 3.40 27.76 11.96
C ALA A 28 2.00 27.41 11.40
N ASN A 29 1.87 27.30 10.08
CA ASN A 29 0.63 26.90 9.42
C ASN A 29 0.41 25.39 9.51
N TYR A 30 1.48 24.59 9.43
CA TYR A 30 1.41 23.14 9.61
C TYR A 30 0.99 22.77 11.05
N GLN A 31 1.57 23.44 12.06
CA GLN A 31 1.13 23.26 13.44
C GLN A 31 -0.32 23.71 13.67
N LEU A 32 -0.75 24.78 12.99
CA LEU A 32 -2.15 25.20 13.03
C LEU A 32 -3.07 24.10 12.48
N LEU A 33 -2.69 23.46 11.37
CA LEU A 33 -3.40 22.31 10.79
C LEU A 33 -3.53 21.18 11.83
N GLU A 34 -2.43 20.74 12.45
CA GLU A 34 -2.45 19.66 13.46
C GLU A 34 -3.36 20.00 14.65
N ARG A 35 -3.31 21.25 15.14
CA ARG A 35 -4.18 21.69 16.26
C ARG A 35 -5.66 21.70 15.88
N MET A 36 -5.99 22.07 14.64
CA MET A 36 -7.37 22.07 14.16
C MET A 36 -7.92 20.64 14.03
N GLU A 37 -7.10 19.71 13.56
CA GLU A 37 -7.43 18.28 13.51
C GLU A 37 -7.64 17.66 14.89
N GLN A 38 -6.72 17.95 15.83
CA GLN A 38 -6.85 17.51 17.22
C GLN A 38 -8.12 18.04 17.87
N ALA A 39 -8.52 19.28 17.58
CA ALA A 39 -9.75 19.87 18.11
C ALA A 39 -11.01 19.15 17.59
N LEU A 40 -10.96 18.57 16.38
CA LEU A 40 -12.04 17.79 15.78
C LEU A 40 -11.97 16.29 16.13
N GLY A 41 -10.85 15.83 16.69
CA GLY A 41 -10.58 14.41 16.90
C GLY A 41 -10.49 13.61 15.59
N GLN A 42 -10.11 14.27 14.49
CA GLN A 42 -9.99 13.68 13.16
C GLN A 42 -8.67 14.07 12.51
N THR A 43 -7.94 13.09 12.02
CA THR A 43 -6.70 13.25 11.25
C THR A 43 -6.86 12.50 9.93
N GLY A 44 -6.44 13.12 8.82
CA GLY A 44 -6.49 12.48 7.50
C GLY A 44 -5.19 12.68 6.74
N ASP A 45 -4.86 11.74 5.86
CA ASP A 45 -3.53 11.69 5.25
C ASP A 45 -3.42 12.52 3.97
N ASP A 46 -4.56 12.87 3.37
CA ASP A 46 -4.61 13.52 2.06
C ASP A 46 -4.63 15.05 2.13
N LEU A 47 -3.81 15.66 1.27
CA LEU A 47 -3.74 17.10 1.05
C LEU A 47 -4.39 17.50 -0.28
N PRO A 48 -5.03 18.67 -0.39
CA PRO A 48 -5.19 19.70 0.65
C PRO A 48 -6.31 19.38 1.65
N VAL A 49 -6.30 20.05 2.81
CA VAL A 49 -7.36 19.95 3.84
C VAL A 49 -8.17 21.24 3.86
N ILE A 50 -9.51 21.12 3.91
CA ILE A 50 -10.41 22.26 4.10
C ILE A 50 -11.18 22.08 5.41
N PHE A 51 -11.06 23.07 6.29
CA PHE A 51 -11.85 23.17 7.51
C PHE A 51 -13.06 24.05 7.30
N ILE A 52 -14.21 23.55 7.74
CA ILE A 52 -15.49 24.23 7.70
C ILE A 52 -16.18 24.02 9.04
N ASP A 53 -16.24 25.06 9.87
CA ASP A 53 -16.75 25.01 11.25
C ASP A 53 -16.17 23.81 12.03
N ASP A 54 -17.01 22.82 12.36
CA ASP A 54 -16.68 21.62 13.12
C ASP A 54 -16.42 20.39 12.20
N SER A 55 -15.98 20.62 10.96
CA SER A 55 -15.74 19.56 9.96
C SER A 55 -14.46 19.79 9.18
N ALA A 56 -13.77 18.70 8.83
CA ALA A 56 -12.59 18.69 7.97
C ALA A 56 -12.83 17.78 6.77
N PHE A 57 -12.30 18.15 5.61
CA PHE A 57 -12.37 17.39 4.36
C PHE A 57 -10.95 17.23 3.80
N TYR A 58 -10.59 16.00 3.43
CA TYR A 58 -9.22 15.62 3.09
C TYR A 58 -9.11 15.24 1.60
N GLY A 59 -8.16 15.87 0.92
CA GLY A 59 -7.88 15.55 -0.48
C GLY A 59 -8.95 16.07 -1.46
N PRO A 60 -8.64 16.05 -2.77
CA PRO A 60 -9.50 16.66 -3.78
C PRO A 60 -10.85 15.95 -3.92
N GLU A 61 -10.89 14.62 -3.86
CA GLU A 61 -12.12 13.84 -4.13
C GLU A 61 -13.19 14.10 -3.08
N GLU A 62 -12.84 13.96 -1.79
CA GLU A 62 -13.79 14.20 -0.70
C GLU A 62 -14.28 15.65 -0.68
N ILE A 63 -13.37 16.60 -0.94
CA ILE A 63 -13.73 18.01 -1.03
C ILE A 63 -14.77 18.21 -2.14
N TYR A 64 -14.56 17.69 -3.35
CA TYR A 64 -15.53 17.88 -4.44
C TYR A 64 -16.89 17.26 -4.15
N GLU A 65 -16.91 16.07 -3.56
CA GLU A 65 -18.15 15.33 -3.32
C GLU A 65 -19.00 16.00 -2.23
N LYS A 66 -18.38 16.49 -1.14
CA LYS A 66 -19.11 16.96 0.04
C LYS A 66 -19.26 18.48 0.12
N MET A 67 -18.42 19.26 -0.57
CA MET A 67 -18.36 20.72 -0.40
C MET A 67 -19.68 21.43 -0.75
N ASP A 68 -20.38 21.03 -1.81
CA ASP A 68 -21.60 21.73 -2.24
C ASP A 68 -22.75 21.53 -1.22
N ASP A 69 -22.83 20.38 -0.56
CA ASP A 69 -23.84 20.09 0.46
C ASP A 69 -23.50 20.74 1.81
N VAL A 70 -22.22 20.80 2.16
CA VAL A 70 -21.74 21.49 3.35
C VAL A 70 -21.96 23.00 3.23
N LEU A 71 -21.67 23.59 2.07
CA LEU A 71 -21.92 25.02 1.83
C LEU A 71 -23.43 25.36 1.83
N LYS A 72 -24.30 24.48 1.31
CA LYS A 72 -25.76 24.62 1.45
C LYS A 72 -26.19 24.59 2.93
N TYR A 73 -25.62 23.68 3.71
CA TYR A 73 -25.92 23.54 5.13
C TYR A 73 -25.51 24.80 5.91
N LEU A 74 -24.31 25.33 5.64
CA LEU A 74 -23.80 26.54 6.30
C LEU A 74 -24.53 27.82 5.90
N ALA A 75 -24.96 27.95 4.64
CA ALA A 75 -25.71 29.12 4.20
C ALA A 75 -27.02 29.33 5.00
N ASN A 76 -27.55 28.25 5.60
CA ASN A 76 -28.75 28.26 6.42
C ASN A 76 -28.47 28.42 7.94
N ARG A 77 -27.22 28.54 8.38
CA ARG A 77 -26.84 28.70 9.79
C ARG A 77 -26.21 30.07 10.05
N GLN A 78 -26.47 30.64 11.23
CA GLN A 78 -25.73 31.82 11.70
C GLN A 78 -24.30 31.42 12.06
N GLN A 79 -23.34 32.18 11.54
CA GLN A 79 -21.90 31.96 11.69
C GLN A 79 -21.49 31.91 13.17
N LYS A 80 -20.84 30.82 13.56
CA LYS A 80 -19.96 30.82 14.73
C LYS A 80 -18.58 31.26 14.23
N GLU A 81 -17.99 32.23 14.91
CA GLU A 81 -16.64 32.68 14.58
C GLU A 81 -15.69 31.47 14.74
N PRO A 82 -14.88 31.11 13.74
CA PRO A 82 -13.92 30.02 13.90
C PRO A 82 -13.00 30.35 15.07
N PRO A 83 -12.59 29.35 15.87
CA PRO A 83 -11.72 29.58 17.02
C PRO A 83 -10.50 30.39 16.57
N LYS A 84 -10.27 31.52 17.25
CA LYS A 84 -9.13 32.40 16.93
C LYS A 84 -7.86 31.56 17.03
N PRO A 85 -6.98 31.59 16.00
CA PRO A 85 -5.72 30.86 16.06
C PRO A 85 -4.94 31.38 17.26
N VAL A 86 -4.78 30.53 18.27
CA VAL A 86 -3.91 30.80 19.40
C VAL A 86 -2.48 30.69 18.86
N LEU A 87 -1.92 31.82 18.47
CA LEU A 87 -0.51 31.96 18.16
C LEU A 87 0.25 31.88 19.49
N VAL A 88 0.51 30.65 19.94
CA VAL A 88 1.55 30.41 20.94
C VAL A 88 2.86 30.80 20.27
N LYS A 89 3.63 31.71 20.88
CA LYS A 89 4.99 31.99 20.42
C LYS A 89 5.77 30.70 20.52
N ASP A 90 6.09 30.11 19.37
CA ASP A 90 6.94 28.93 19.27
C ASP A 90 8.35 29.30 19.71
N THR A 91 8.61 29.20 21.02
CA THR A 91 9.98 29.05 21.48
C THR A 91 10.37 27.62 21.19
N LEU A 92 10.89 27.40 19.97
CA LEU A 92 11.94 26.40 19.79
C LEU A 92 12.90 26.57 20.98
N PRO A 93 13.21 25.52 21.74
CA PRO A 93 14.24 25.62 22.77
C PRO A 93 15.48 26.22 22.10
N VAL A 94 16.22 27.10 22.78
CA VAL A 94 17.44 27.70 22.23
C VAL A 94 18.43 26.57 21.96
N VAL A 95 18.39 26.00 20.77
CA VAL A 95 19.19 24.83 20.40
C VAL A 95 20.57 25.33 20.02
N THR A 96 21.54 25.13 20.91
CA THR A 96 22.95 25.35 20.62
C THR A 96 23.51 24.11 19.91
N GLY A 97 23.28 24.01 18.60
CA GLY A 97 23.84 22.99 17.71
C GLY A 97 22.91 22.52 16.59
N ARG A 98 23.46 21.84 15.57
CA ARG A 98 22.66 21.16 14.53
C ARG A 98 22.07 19.86 15.10
N ILE A 99 20.75 19.72 15.06
CA ILE A 99 19.99 18.50 15.41
C ILE A 99 19.88 17.65 14.15
N GLN A 100 20.28 16.37 14.22
CA GLN A 100 20.09 15.42 13.13
C GLN A 100 18.98 14.43 13.51
N LEU A 101 17.84 14.51 12.82
CA LEU A 101 16.74 13.55 12.95
C LEU A 101 16.93 12.45 11.90
N HIS A 102 16.92 11.18 12.32
CA HIS A 102 16.99 10.05 11.40
C HIS A 102 15.58 9.58 11.08
N TYR A 103 15.14 9.82 9.84
CA TYR A 103 13.81 9.44 9.35
C TYR A 103 13.92 8.23 8.42
N PHE A 104 13.25 7.14 8.76
CA PHE A 104 13.17 5.94 7.93
C PHE A 104 11.79 5.81 7.30
N PHE A 105 11.77 5.52 5.99
CA PHE A 105 10.54 5.51 5.19
C PHE A 105 10.59 4.43 4.09
N GLN A 106 9.42 4.14 3.52
CA GLN A 106 9.26 3.27 2.35
C GLN A 106 8.61 4.08 1.24
N PRO A 107 9.18 4.17 0.02
CA PRO A 107 8.50 4.83 -1.09
C PRO A 107 7.20 4.12 -1.47
N GLY A 108 6.23 4.90 -1.95
CA GLY A 108 4.84 4.46 -2.17
C GLY A 108 3.96 4.46 -0.90
N CYS A 109 4.51 4.82 0.26
CA CYS A 109 3.78 5.02 1.51
C CYS A 109 2.92 6.30 1.44
N GLN A 110 1.59 6.16 1.46
CA GLN A 110 0.67 7.30 1.43
C GLN A 110 0.84 8.22 2.64
N GLU A 111 0.93 7.64 3.84
CA GLU A 111 1.17 8.35 5.12
C GLU A 111 2.47 9.17 5.10
N CYS A 112 3.46 8.76 4.31
CA CYS A 112 4.77 9.41 4.25
C CYS A 112 4.74 10.72 3.43
N SER A 113 3.78 10.89 2.52
CA SER A 113 3.67 12.10 1.70
C SER A 113 3.35 13.36 2.51
N ARG A 114 2.49 13.23 3.54
CA ARG A 114 2.17 14.29 4.49
C ARG A 114 3.36 14.61 5.39
N LEU A 115 4.06 13.57 5.87
CA LEU A 115 5.27 13.73 6.67
C LEU A 115 6.38 14.46 5.90
N ASP A 116 6.51 14.26 4.59
CA ASP A 116 7.48 15.00 3.79
C ASP A 116 7.22 16.50 3.76
N ALA A 117 5.96 16.94 3.68
CA ALA A 117 5.60 18.36 3.78
C ALA A 117 5.97 18.94 5.16
N MET A 118 5.65 18.21 6.23
CA MET A 118 6.05 18.57 7.59
C MET A 118 7.57 18.71 7.70
N PHE A 119 8.33 17.71 7.26
CA PHE A 119 9.79 17.70 7.32
C PHE A 119 10.42 18.83 6.49
N ASN A 120 9.85 19.15 5.32
CA ASN A 120 10.29 20.30 4.54
C ASN A 120 10.06 21.62 5.27
N SER A 121 8.96 21.74 6.03
CA SER A 121 8.70 22.91 6.87
C SER A 121 9.68 23.01 8.05
N LEU A 122 10.01 21.89 8.71
CA LEU A 122 10.98 21.85 9.81
C LEU A 122 12.41 22.14 9.34
N ALA A 123 12.81 21.61 8.17
CA ALA A 123 14.15 21.79 7.61
C ALA A 123 14.49 23.24 7.24
N LYS A 124 13.48 24.12 7.10
CA LYS A 124 13.69 25.57 6.94
C LYS A 124 14.20 26.24 8.21
N THR A 125 14.14 25.56 9.36
CA THR A 125 14.74 26.02 10.61
C THR A 125 16.23 25.69 10.58
N ASP A 126 17.10 26.69 10.72
CA ASP A 126 18.57 26.54 10.61
C ASP A 126 19.20 25.51 11.57
N SER A 127 18.45 25.04 12.57
CA SER A 127 18.91 24.14 13.63
C SER A 127 18.58 22.66 13.40
N ILE A 128 17.67 22.29 12.48
CA ILE A 128 17.18 20.90 12.32
C ILE A 128 17.51 20.37 10.93
N VAL A 129 18.22 19.25 10.88
CA VAL A 129 18.57 18.50 9.66
C VAL A 129 17.89 17.15 9.71
N ILE A 130 17.14 16.82 8.66
CA ILE A 130 16.42 15.54 8.55
C ILE A 130 17.17 14.66 7.56
N VAL A 131 17.71 13.56 8.07
CA VAL A 131 18.42 12.57 7.26
C VAL A 131 17.44 11.45 6.94
N ARG A 132 17.18 11.25 5.65
CA ARG A 132 16.17 10.32 5.16
C ARG A 132 16.82 9.00 4.74
N TYR A 133 16.27 7.88 5.20
CA TYR A 133 16.74 6.53 4.90
C TYR A 133 15.59 5.69 4.34
N SER A 134 15.75 5.22 3.10
CA SER A 134 14.78 4.29 2.52
C SER A 134 15.05 2.89 3.06
N ILE A 135 14.04 2.23 3.63
CA ILE A 135 14.16 0.84 4.07
C ILE A 135 14.16 -0.17 2.92
N PHE A 136 14.10 0.24 1.66
CA PHE A 136 14.39 -0.66 0.54
C PHE A 136 15.88 -1.00 0.44
N ASP A 137 16.76 -0.11 0.93
CA ASP A 137 18.20 -0.39 1.01
C ASP A 137 18.48 -1.29 2.21
N ASP A 138 19.09 -2.45 1.95
CA ASP A 138 19.46 -3.42 2.99
C ASP A 138 20.38 -2.80 4.06
N THR A 139 21.25 -1.87 3.67
CA THR A 139 22.12 -1.12 4.60
C THR A 139 21.30 -0.32 5.60
N ASN A 140 20.22 0.30 5.13
CA ASN A 140 19.33 1.12 5.97
C ASN A 140 18.44 0.26 6.85
N LYS A 141 18.06 -0.96 6.42
CA LYS A 141 17.35 -1.93 7.28
C LYS A 141 18.21 -2.33 8.46
N VAL A 142 19.48 -2.65 8.21
CA VAL A 142 20.44 -3.01 9.26
C VAL A 142 20.70 -1.81 10.19
N LEU A 143 20.84 -0.61 9.63
CA LEU A 143 20.97 0.62 10.40
C LEU A 143 19.76 0.87 11.32
N LEU A 144 18.54 0.72 10.78
CA LEU A 144 17.31 0.87 11.56
C LEU A 144 17.27 -0.15 12.70
N GLU A 145 17.60 -1.41 12.43
CA GLU A 145 17.64 -2.43 13.48
C GLU A 145 18.65 -2.09 14.58
N ALA A 146 19.87 -1.68 14.21
CA ALA A 146 20.91 -1.31 15.16
C ALA A 146 20.50 -0.12 16.04
N LEU A 147 19.85 0.88 15.43
CA LEU A 147 19.31 2.03 16.16
C LEU A 147 18.16 1.63 17.07
N SER A 148 17.20 0.83 16.56
CA SER A 148 16.06 0.30 17.33
C SER A 148 16.51 -0.47 18.57
N GLU A 149 17.56 -1.29 18.46
CA GLU A 149 18.13 -1.99 19.60
C GLU A 149 18.72 -1.01 20.63
N LYS A 150 19.46 -0.01 20.16
CA LYS A 150 20.11 0.99 21.02
C LYS A 150 19.11 1.88 21.77
N VAL A 151 17.95 2.16 21.17
CA VAL A 151 16.84 2.90 21.82
C VAL A 151 15.87 1.98 22.58
N PHE A 152 16.21 0.71 22.78
CA PHE A 152 15.39 -0.28 23.50
C PHE A 152 13.98 -0.45 22.94
N MET A 153 13.84 -0.35 21.61
CA MET A 153 12.56 -0.52 20.93
C MET A 153 12.03 -1.95 21.06
N PRO A 154 10.73 -2.15 21.35
CA PRO A 154 10.09 -3.47 21.34
C PRO A 154 10.27 -4.17 20.00
N GLN A 155 10.47 -5.49 20.00
CA GLN A 155 10.75 -6.24 18.77
C GLN A 155 9.60 -6.16 17.75
N GLU A 156 8.37 -6.02 18.24
CA GLU A 156 7.15 -5.94 17.44
C GLU A 156 7.03 -4.62 16.66
N GLN A 157 7.78 -3.58 17.07
CA GLN A 157 7.74 -2.24 16.47
C GLN A 157 8.95 -1.97 15.57
N ARG A 158 9.92 -2.89 15.49
CA ARG A 158 11.14 -2.71 14.68
C ARG A 158 10.88 -2.96 13.20
N LEU A 159 11.63 -2.26 12.36
CA LEU A 159 11.49 -2.27 10.89
C LEU A 159 10.09 -1.87 10.37
N LEU A 160 9.24 -1.31 11.24
CA LEU A 160 8.00 -0.66 10.84
C LEU A 160 8.30 0.82 10.54
N VAL A 161 7.84 1.28 9.38
CA VAL A 161 7.98 2.67 8.92
C VAL A 161 6.58 3.28 8.69
N PRO A 162 6.42 4.61 8.72
CA PRO A 162 7.43 5.64 8.97
C PRO A 162 7.92 5.68 10.43
N ILE A 163 9.20 6.01 10.63
CA ILE A 163 9.79 6.15 11.97
C ILE A 163 10.84 7.25 12.03
N VAL A 164 10.84 8.02 13.10
CA VAL A 164 11.84 9.06 13.41
C VAL A 164 12.59 8.66 14.66
N ILE A 165 13.92 8.67 14.61
CA ILE A 165 14.79 8.40 15.75
C ILE A 165 15.66 9.62 16.04
N PHE A 166 15.67 10.03 17.30
CA PHE A 166 16.54 11.09 17.80
C PHE A 166 16.98 10.81 19.24
N GLY A 167 18.29 10.90 19.48
CA GLY A 167 18.85 10.61 20.79
C GLY A 167 18.44 9.23 21.33
N GLY A 168 17.97 9.19 22.57
CA GLY A 168 17.54 7.94 23.19
C GLY A 168 16.13 7.46 22.82
N GLY A 169 15.42 8.16 21.92
CA GLY A 169 13.98 7.95 21.72
C GLY A 169 13.58 7.90 20.25
N TYR A 170 12.31 7.58 20.03
CA TYR A 170 11.73 7.38 18.70
C TYR A 170 10.25 7.78 18.67
N LEU A 171 9.74 8.03 17.46
CA LEU A 171 8.33 8.21 17.13
C LEU A 171 7.99 7.37 15.90
N ILE A 172 6.86 6.68 15.92
CA ILE A 172 6.45 5.74 14.88
C ILE A 172 5.04 6.09 14.38
N LYS A 173 4.81 6.00 13.06
CA LYS A 173 3.49 6.21 12.43
C LYS A 173 2.80 7.50 12.89
N GLU A 174 1.61 7.39 13.48
CA GLU A 174 0.75 8.51 13.87
C GLU A 174 1.34 9.35 15.02
N ASP A 175 2.29 8.80 15.78
CA ASP A 175 2.98 9.54 16.84
C ASP A 175 3.92 10.62 16.28
N ILE A 176 4.23 10.58 14.98
CA ILE A 176 5.10 11.54 14.31
C ILE A 176 4.32 12.84 14.03
N THR A 177 4.25 13.70 15.05
CA THR A 177 3.68 15.05 14.97
C THR A 177 4.72 16.12 15.29
N THR A 178 4.45 17.37 14.92
CA THR A 178 5.39 18.47 15.20
C THR A 178 5.65 18.64 16.70
N ASP A 179 4.60 18.57 17.51
CA ASP A 179 4.70 18.72 18.97
C ASP A 179 5.49 17.57 19.62
N ASN A 180 5.25 16.33 19.18
CA ASN A 180 6.00 15.17 19.66
C ASN A 180 7.47 15.22 19.23
N ILE A 181 7.77 15.69 18.02
CA ILE A 181 9.15 15.89 17.56
C ILE A 181 9.86 16.91 18.45
N PHE A 182 9.22 18.03 18.78
CA PHE A 182 9.82 19.02 19.68
C PHE A 182 9.99 18.49 21.10
N ALA A 183 9.04 17.69 21.60
CA ALA A 183 9.16 17.01 22.89
C ALA A 183 10.34 16.03 22.90
N LEU A 184 10.45 15.18 21.87
CA LEU A 184 11.54 14.22 21.69
C LEU A 184 12.91 14.92 21.65
N ILE A 185 13.00 16.00 20.87
CA ILE A 185 14.22 16.81 20.79
C ILE A 185 14.58 17.32 22.17
N LYS A 186 13.63 17.94 22.89
CA LYS A 186 13.85 18.53 24.21
C LYS A 186 14.30 17.49 25.25
N GLU A 187 13.70 16.30 25.23
CA GLU A 187 14.01 15.23 26.17
C GLU A 187 15.40 14.63 25.94
N HIS A 188 15.84 14.54 24.69
CA HIS A 188 17.08 13.85 24.33
C HIS A 188 18.21 14.75 23.78
N GLN A 189 18.17 16.06 24.02
CA GLN A 189 19.20 17.02 23.54
C GLN A 189 20.65 16.66 23.95
N ILE A 190 20.82 15.92 25.06
CA ILE A 190 22.13 15.57 25.61
C ILE A 190 22.71 14.32 24.91
N SER A 191 21.85 13.41 24.43
CA SER A 191 22.26 12.20 23.70
C SER A 191 22.48 12.51 22.22
N LYS A 192 23.49 13.33 21.91
CA LYS A 192 23.73 13.83 20.55
C LYS A 192 24.16 12.78 19.52
N HIS A 193 24.60 11.59 19.96
CA HIS A 193 25.19 10.60 19.06
C HIS A 193 24.63 9.18 19.28
N VAL A 194 23.41 8.97 18.80
CA VAL A 194 22.79 7.63 18.71
C VAL A 194 23.53 6.75 17.72
N THR A 195 24.14 7.35 16.70
CA THR A 195 24.87 6.65 15.64
C THR A 195 26.26 6.19 16.06
N ASP A 196 26.80 6.65 17.20
CA ASP A 196 28.13 6.24 17.64
C ASP A 196 28.08 4.79 18.18
N SER A 197 29.09 3.98 17.84
CA SER A 197 29.22 2.59 18.30
C SER A 197 27.98 1.71 18.05
N LEU A 198 27.49 1.65 16.81
CA LEU A 198 26.46 0.68 16.41
C LEU A 198 27.09 -0.69 16.15
N ASP A 199 26.53 -1.74 16.74
CA ASP A 199 26.90 -3.13 16.43
C ASP A 199 26.09 -3.64 15.24
N VAL A 200 26.62 -3.37 14.05
CA VAL A 200 26.03 -3.81 12.76
C VAL A 200 25.95 -5.34 12.69
N GLY A 201 26.93 -6.04 13.25
CA GLY A 201 26.98 -7.51 13.22
C GLY A 201 25.93 -8.17 14.13
N ALA A 202 25.63 -7.56 15.27
CA ALA A 202 24.51 -7.98 16.12
C ALA A 202 23.17 -7.69 15.45
N ALA A 203 23.02 -6.53 14.80
CA ALA A 203 21.79 -6.15 14.11
C ALA A 203 21.45 -7.10 12.94
N GLU A 204 22.44 -7.47 12.11
CA GLU A 204 22.25 -8.48 11.06
C GLU A 204 21.78 -9.82 11.63
N LYS A 205 22.40 -10.28 12.73
CA LYS A 205 22.01 -11.52 13.40
C LYS A 205 20.60 -11.43 14.00
N SER A 206 20.23 -10.29 14.58
CA SER A 206 18.88 -10.03 15.11
C SER A 206 17.83 -10.18 13.99
N ILE A 207 18.09 -9.60 12.82
CA ILE A 207 17.22 -9.73 11.64
C ILE A 207 17.06 -11.20 11.26
N LEU A 208 18.17 -11.94 11.11
CA LEU A 208 18.13 -13.36 10.73
C LEU A 208 17.41 -14.24 11.77
N GLN A 209 17.65 -14.00 13.06
CA GLN A 209 16.98 -14.74 14.13
C GLN A 209 15.46 -14.51 14.15
N ARG A 210 14.98 -13.34 13.72
CA ARG A 210 13.53 -13.12 13.56
C ARG A 210 12.96 -13.93 12.41
N PHE A 211 13.69 -14.07 11.30
CA PHE A 211 13.26 -14.94 10.22
C PHE A 211 13.14 -16.40 10.68
N ASP A 212 14.04 -16.85 11.56
CA ASP A 212 13.95 -18.20 12.16
C ASP A 212 12.74 -18.39 13.08
N ARG A 213 12.14 -17.30 13.59
CA ARG A 213 10.91 -17.36 14.41
C ARG A 213 9.64 -17.47 13.60
N PHE A 214 9.68 -17.32 12.27
CA PHE A 214 8.51 -17.60 11.44
C PHE A 214 8.15 -19.08 11.59
N SER A 215 7.08 -19.36 12.33
CA SER A 215 6.68 -20.73 12.55
C SER A 215 6.24 -21.33 11.21
N LEU A 216 6.73 -22.54 10.90
CA LEU A 216 6.29 -23.31 9.74
C LEU A 216 4.75 -23.37 9.66
N LEU A 217 4.11 -23.47 10.83
CA LEU A 217 2.66 -23.42 11.00
C LEU A 217 2.06 -22.09 10.52
N GLY A 218 2.66 -20.96 10.88
CA GLY A 218 2.21 -19.63 10.43
C GLY A 218 2.28 -19.48 8.93
N ILE A 219 3.37 -19.94 8.30
CA ILE A 219 3.53 -19.93 6.84
C ILE A 219 2.48 -20.84 6.17
N MET A 220 2.24 -22.03 6.73
CA MET A 220 1.23 -22.96 6.23
C MET A 220 -0.19 -22.38 6.33
N PHE A 221 -0.53 -21.73 7.45
CA PHE A 221 -1.83 -21.08 7.62
C PHE A 221 -2.00 -19.87 6.71
N ALA A 222 -0.98 -19.03 6.57
CA ALA A 222 -0.99 -17.90 5.64
C ALA A 222 -1.20 -18.37 4.20
N GLY A 223 -0.44 -19.38 3.76
CA GLY A 223 -0.61 -19.99 2.44
C GLY A 223 -1.97 -20.66 2.24
N LEU A 224 -2.55 -21.27 3.27
CA LEU A 224 -3.89 -21.85 3.21
C LEU A 224 -4.96 -20.75 3.05
N LEU A 225 -4.85 -19.66 3.81
CA LEU A 225 -5.77 -18.53 3.72
C LEU A 225 -5.70 -17.87 2.33
N ASP A 226 -4.49 -17.68 1.80
CA ASP A 226 -4.30 -17.13 0.45
C ASP A 226 -4.81 -18.08 -0.65
N GLY A 227 -4.62 -19.39 -0.47
CA GLY A 227 -5.17 -20.41 -1.37
C GLY A 227 -6.69 -20.44 -1.43
N VAL A 228 -7.39 -19.84 -0.46
CA VAL A 228 -8.86 -19.67 -0.44
C VAL A 228 -9.22 -18.28 -1.01
N ASN A 229 -8.71 -17.96 -2.20
CA ASN A 229 -9.11 -16.77 -2.92
C ASN A 229 -10.16 -17.07 -4.00
N PRO A 230 -11.09 -16.13 -4.30
CA PRO A 230 -12.15 -16.36 -5.28
C PRO A 230 -11.66 -16.74 -6.68
N CYS A 231 -10.46 -16.29 -7.06
CA CYS A 231 -9.86 -16.56 -8.37
C CYS A 231 -9.35 -18.00 -8.47
N ALA A 232 -8.57 -18.45 -7.49
CA ALA A 232 -8.06 -19.81 -7.33
C ALA A 232 -9.19 -20.83 -7.18
N PHE A 233 -10.26 -20.48 -6.46
CA PHE A 233 -11.40 -21.38 -6.32
C PHE A 233 -12.07 -21.68 -7.67
N ALA A 234 -12.26 -20.65 -8.51
CA ALA A 234 -12.82 -20.82 -9.85
C ALA A 234 -11.94 -21.70 -10.75
N THR A 235 -10.62 -21.53 -10.68
CA THR A 235 -9.67 -22.31 -11.49
C THR A 235 -9.61 -23.76 -11.02
N ILE A 236 -9.65 -24.01 -9.71
CA ILE A 236 -9.72 -25.36 -9.13
C ILE A 236 -10.98 -26.08 -9.57
N ILE A 237 -12.16 -25.43 -9.51
CA ILE A 237 -13.43 -26.06 -9.95
C ILE A 237 -13.36 -26.42 -11.44
N PHE A 238 -12.87 -25.51 -12.28
CA PHE A 238 -12.71 -25.77 -13.70
C PHE A 238 -11.76 -26.95 -13.95
N PHE A 239 -10.61 -26.96 -13.28
CA PHE A 239 -9.61 -28.02 -13.40
C PHE A 239 -10.15 -29.38 -12.94
N VAL A 240 -10.84 -29.42 -11.80
CA VAL A 240 -11.48 -30.63 -11.28
C VAL A 240 -12.58 -31.12 -12.23
N SER A 241 -13.43 -30.23 -12.74
CA SER A 241 -14.50 -30.58 -13.70
C SER A 241 -13.92 -31.18 -14.98
N TYR A 242 -12.82 -30.62 -15.48
CA TYR A 242 -12.10 -31.14 -16.63
C TYR A 242 -11.49 -32.52 -16.36
N LEU A 243 -10.83 -32.71 -15.21
CA LEU A 243 -10.23 -33.99 -14.84
C LEU A 243 -11.27 -35.10 -14.67
N LEU A 244 -12.44 -34.79 -14.11
CA LEU A 244 -13.56 -35.71 -13.98
C LEU A 244 -14.12 -36.12 -15.35
N PHE A 245 -14.18 -35.19 -16.31
CA PHE A 245 -14.72 -35.45 -17.65
C PHE A 245 -13.84 -36.40 -18.50
N ILE A 246 -12.52 -36.39 -18.32
CA ILE A 246 -11.59 -37.20 -19.15
C ILE A 246 -11.62 -38.69 -18.73
N GLY A 247 -12.14 -39.05 -17.56
CA GLY A 247 -12.30 -40.46 -17.15
C GLY A 247 -10.97 -41.23 -17.02
N ARG A 248 -9.89 -40.59 -16.56
CA ARG A 248 -8.55 -41.19 -16.42
C ARG A 248 -8.37 -41.97 -15.12
N ARG A 249 -7.30 -42.77 -15.05
CA ARG A 249 -6.92 -43.51 -13.84
C ARG A 249 -6.50 -42.54 -12.73
N ARG A 250 -6.83 -42.87 -11.48
CA ARG A 250 -6.50 -42.06 -10.28
C ARG A 250 -5.02 -41.66 -10.20
N ARG A 251 -4.10 -42.51 -10.65
CA ARG A 251 -2.65 -42.20 -10.67
C ARG A 251 -2.31 -41.04 -11.61
N ASP A 252 -2.91 -41.00 -12.79
CA ASP A 252 -2.65 -39.93 -13.76
C ASP A 252 -3.17 -38.58 -13.25
N ILE A 253 -4.28 -38.60 -12.51
CA ILE A 253 -4.85 -37.43 -11.83
C ILE A 253 -3.89 -36.86 -10.79
N ILE A 254 -3.27 -37.73 -9.97
CA ILE A 254 -2.27 -37.30 -8.98
C ILE A 254 -1.06 -36.66 -9.67
N PHE A 255 -0.52 -37.26 -10.73
CA PHE A 255 0.61 -36.67 -11.46
C PHE A 255 0.28 -35.32 -12.10
N MET A 256 -0.93 -35.18 -12.65
CA MET A 256 -1.41 -33.90 -13.17
C MET A 256 -1.52 -32.84 -12.07
N ALA A 257 -2.08 -33.19 -10.91
CA ALA A 257 -2.22 -32.29 -9.77
C ALA A 257 -0.87 -31.86 -9.20
N VAL A 258 0.07 -32.79 -8.99
CA VAL A 258 1.43 -32.47 -8.50
C VAL A 258 2.16 -31.56 -9.49
N SER A 259 2.03 -31.82 -10.80
CA SER A 259 2.62 -30.97 -11.83
C SER A 259 2.03 -29.56 -11.85
N PHE A 260 0.72 -29.43 -11.61
CA PHE A 260 0.06 -28.14 -11.49
C PHE A 260 0.54 -27.39 -10.24
N ILE A 261 0.59 -28.04 -9.08
CA ILE A 261 1.07 -27.44 -7.82
C ILE A 261 2.53 -27.00 -7.96
N ALA A 262 3.38 -27.81 -8.59
CA ALA A 262 4.77 -27.45 -8.84
C ALA A 262 4.90 -26.21 -9.75
N ALA A 263 4.06 -26.09 -10.77
CA ALA A 263 4.03 -24.89 -11.61
C ALA A 263 3.64 -23.64 -10.81
N VAL A 264 2.59 -23.73 -9.98
CA VAL A 264 2.15 -22.62 -9.12
C VAL A 264 3.26 -22.20 -8.16
N PHE A 265 3.89 -23.16 -7.49
CA PHE A 265 5.00 -22.90 -6.58
C PHE A 265 6.17 -22.20 -7.29
N ILE A 266 6.59 -22.71 -8.46
CA ILE A 266 7.69 -22.12 -9.23
C ILE A 266 7.32 -20.71 -9.71
N ALA A 267 6.10 -20.50 -10.19
CA ALA A 267 5.63 -19.19 -10.63
C ALA A 267 5.67 -18.19 -9.48
N TYR A 268 5.08 -18.50 -8.33
CA TYR A 268 5.05 -17.60 -7.17
C TYR A 268 6.44 -17.37 -6.57
N PHE A 269 7.28 -18.39 -6.54
CA PHE A 269 8.67 -18.23 -6.12
C PHE A 269 9.43 -17.27 -7.05
N LEU A 270 9.31 -17.46 -8.37
CA LEU A 270 9.95 -16.60 -9.37
C LEU A 270 9.36 -15.18 -9.38
N ILE A 271 8.05 -15.04 -9.20
CA ILE A 271 7.38 -13.75 -9.06
C ILE A 271 7.88 -13.05 -7.80
N GLY A 272 7.97 -13.73 -6.65
CA GLY A 272 8.49 -13.13 -5.42
C GLY A 272 9.95 -12.67 -5.57
N VAL A 273 10.83 -13.51 -6.10
CA VAL A 273 12.24 -13.16 -6.37
C VAL A 273 12.36 -12.05 -7.41
N GLY A 274 11.56 -12.12 -8.48
CA GLY A 274 11.55 -11.13 -9.56
C GLY A 274 10.97 -9.79 -9.12
N ALA A 275 9.88 -9.80 -8.36
CA ALA A 275 9.24 -8.62 -7.78
C ALA A 275 10.21 -7.92 -6.83
N TYR A 276 10.94 -8.65 -5.98
CA TYR A 276 11.97 -8.06 -5.12
C TYR A 276 13.01 -7.27 -5.93
N SER A 277 13.51 -7.87 -7.03
CA SER A 277 14.48 -7.20 -7.90
C SER A 277 13.88 -6.02 -8.68
N LEU A 278 12.61 -6.09 -9.05
CA LEU A 278 11.93 -5.08 -9.86
C LEU A 278 11.47 -3.89 -9.00
N LEU A 279 11.01 -4.13 -7.77
CA LEU A 279 10.60 -3.10 -6.83
C LEU A 279 11.77 -2.15 -6.54
N ASN A 280 12.97 -2.65 -6.29
CA ASN A 280 14.17 -1.81 -6.11
C ASN A 280 14.43 -0.83 -7.27
N TYR A 281 13.94 -1.12 -8.49
CA TYR A 281 14.08 -0.26 -9.66
C TYR A 281 12.88 0.66 -9.91
N LEU A 282 11.66 0.22 -9.55
CA LEU A 282 10.41 0.93 -9.81
C LEU A 282 9.95 1.87 -8.69
N VAL A 283 10.57 1.77 -7.50
CA VAL A 283 10.25 2.49 -6.24
C VAL A 283 10.31 4.03 -6.30
N GLY A 284 10.56 4.62 -7.48
CA GLY A 284 10.43 6.06 -7.73
C GLY A 284 9.27 6.49 -8.64
N TYR A 285 8.43 5.56 -9.10
CA TYR A 285 7.38 5.85 -10.08
C TYR A 285 5.99 5.39 -9.61
N ASP A 286 5.37 6.14 -8.70
CA ASP A 286 3.96 5.91 -8.28
C ASP A 286 3.00 5.84 -9.46
N VAL A 287 3.34 6.52 -10.56
CA VAL A 287 2.61 6.50 -11.83
C VAL A 287 2.58 5.10 -12.44
N VAL A 288 3.68 4.33 -12.36
CA VAL A 288 3.75 2.97 -12.94
C VAL A 288 2.84 2.03 -12.19
N ALA A 289 2.83 2.07 -10.85
CA ALA A 289 1.92 1.26 -10.04
C ALA A 289 0.45 1.57 -10.40
N LYS A 290 0.08 2.86 -10.44
CA LYS A 290 -1.27 3.30 -10.84
C LYS A 290 -1.67 2.82 -12.24
N ILE A 291 -0.75 2.86 -13.21
CA ILE A 291 -1.00 2.36 -14.57
C ILE A 291 -1.24 0.85 -14.56
N ILE A 292 -0.41 0.08 -13.84
CA ILE A 292 -0.58 -1.38 -13.73
C ILE A 292 -1.94 -1.71 -13.11
N PHE A 293 -2.32 -1.04 -12.03
CA PHE A 293 -3.62 -1.23 -11.38
C PHE A 293 -4.78 -0.86 -12.31
N LEU A 294 -4.69 0.26 -13.03
CA LEU A 294 -5.70 0.66 -14.00
C LEU A 294 -5.84 -0.40 -15.11
N CYS A 295 -4.73 -0.93 -15.61
CA CYS A 295 -4.73 -1.99 -16.61
C CYS A 295 -5.44 -3.26 -16.11
N PHE A 296 -5.11 -3.75 -14.91
CA PHE A 296 -5.79 -4.91 -14.32
C PHE A 296 -7.29 -4.65 -14.10
N GLY A 297 -7.65 -3.46 -13.61
CA GLY A 297 -9.05 -3.07 -13.43
C GLY A 297 -9.84 -3.04 -14.74
N VAL A 298 -9.26 -2.48 -15.81
CA VAL A 298 -9.87 -2.46 -17.15
C VAL A 298 -10.03 -3.88 -17.69
N ILE A 299 -9.00 -4.73 -17.56
CA ILE A 299 -9.06 -6.13 -18.00
C ILE A 299 -10.15 -6.89 -17.24
N ALA A 300 -10.19 -6.75 -15.91
CA ALA A 300 -11.20 -7.38 -15.07
C ALA A 300 -12.62 -6.91 -15.44
N LEU A 301 -12.82 -5.62 -15.70
CA LEU A 301 -14.09 -5.07 -16.12
C LEU A 301 -14.53 -5.62 -17.49
N ILE A 302 -13.60 -5.69 -18.45
CA ILE A 302 -13.87 -6.31 -19.76
C ILE A 302 -14.26 -7.78 -19.60
N LEU A 303 -13.50 -8.56 -18.83
CA LEU A 303 -13.79 -9.98 -18.59
C LEU A 303 -15.14 -10.16 -17.86
N GLY A 304 -15.47 -9.29 -16.91
CA GLY A 304 -16.75 -9.27 -16.21
C GLY A 304 -17.94 -8.99 -17.15
N LEU A 305 -17.82 -7.98 -18.02
CA LEU A 305 -18.84 -7.67 -19.04
C LEU A 305 -19.02 -8.81 -20.04
N LEU A 306 -17.92 -9.43 -20.47
CA LEU A 306 -17.96 -10.60 -21.34
C LEU A 306 -18.62 -11.80 -20.64
N SER A 307 -18.37 -12.00 -19.35
CA SER A 307 -19.00 -13.06 -18.55
C SER A 307 -20.51 -12.85 -18.41
N LEU A 308 -20.96 -11.61 -18.17
CA LEU A 308 -22.38 -11.23 -18.15
C LEU A 308 -23.05 -11.47 -19.50
N ARG A 309 -22.38 -11.10 -20.60
CA ARG A 309 -22.84 -11.37 -21.96
C ARG A 309 -22.98 -12.89 -22.20
N ASP A 310 -21.99 -13.67 -21.81
CA ASP A 310 -22.00 -15.12 -21.97
C ASP A 310 -23.12 -15.77 -21.14
N PHE A 311 -23.42 -15.26 -19.95
CA PHE A 311 -24.57 -15.68 -19.15
C PHE A 311 -25.91 -15.47 -19.90
N ILE A 312 -26.10 -14.33 -20.57
CA ILE A 312 -27.31 -14.07 -21.37
C ILE A 312 -27.43 -15.08 -22.51
N TYR A 313 -26.34 -15.33 -23.24
CA TYR A 313 -26.35 -16.33 -24.32
C TYR A 313 -26.51 -17.77 -23.81
N ALA A 314 -26.00 -18.09 -22.61
CA ALA A 314 -26.23 -19.37 -21.93
C ALA A 314 -27.72 -19.60 -21.69
N ARG A 315 -28.40 -18.57 -21.17
CA ARG A 315 -29.83 -18.61 -20.85
C ARG A 315 -30.69 -18.75 -22.11
N GLN A 316 -30.22 -18.28 -23.25
CA GLN A 316 -30.87 -18.42 -24.56
C GLN A 316 -30.55 -19.74 -25.26
N GLY A 317 -29.75 -20.63 -24.65
CA GLY A 317 -29.31 -21.90 -25.26
C GLY A 317 -28.30 -21.72 -26.40
N ALA A 318 -27.79 -20.50 -26.62
CA ALA A 318 -26.89 -20.16 -27.72
C ALA A 318 -25.41 -20.34 -27.31
N TYR A 319 -25.06 -21.54 -26.84
CA TYR A 319 -23.72 -21.85 -26.31
C TYR A 319 -22.58 -21.59 -27.30
N GLY A 320 -22.83 -21.62 -28.62
CA GLY A 320 -21.82 -21.34 -29.64
C GLY A 320 -21.43 -19.87 -29.80
N LYS A 321 -22.16 -18.93 -29.17
CA LYS A 321 -21.89 -17.48 -29.23
C LYS A 321 -21.13 -16.94 -28.03
N MET A 322 -20.79 -17.81 -27.07
CA MET A 322 -20.01 -17.45 -25.90
C MET A 322 -18.56 -17.18 -26.28
N ILE A 323 -17.99 -16.10 -25.76
CA ILE A 323 -16.64 -15.64 -26.09
C ILE A 323 -15.60 -16.23 -25.12
N LEU A 324 -15.93 -16.34 -23.82
CA LEU A 324 -15.05 -16.90 -22.78
C LEU A 324 -15.00 -18.43 -22.79
N GLN A 325 -15.30 -19.06 -23.92
CA GLN A 325 -15.12 -20.49 -24.06
C GLN A 325 -13.69 -20.83 -24.47
N LEU A 326 -13.25 -22.01 -24.02
CA LEU A 326 -12.03 -22.63 -24.53
C LEU A 326 -12.08 -22.66 -26.07
N PRO A 327 -11.11 -22.06 -26.79
CA PRO A 327 -11.18 -21.90 -28.24
C PRO A 327 -11.34 -23.26 -28.93
N LEU A 328 -12.14 -23.28 -30.01
CA LEU A 328 -12.53 -24.49 -30.75
C LEU A 328 -11.32 -25.34 -31.17
N GLY A 329 -10.17 -24.72 -31.48
CA GLY A 329 -8.92 -25.41 -31.81
C GLY A 329 -8.33 -26.23 -30.65
N ILE A 330 -8.51 -25.79 -29.40
CA ILE A 330 -8.13 -26.54 -28.21
C ILE A 330 -9.14 -27.66 -27.95
N LYS A 331 -10.45 -27.38 -28.05
CA LYS A 331 -11.50 -28.42 -27.96
C LYS A 331 -11.28 -29.54 -28.99
N GLN A 332 -10.93 -29.19 -30.22
CA GLN A 332 -10.69 -30.15 -31.30
C GLN A 332 -9.38 -30.93 -31.11
N ARG A 333 -8.30 -30.31 -30.61
CA ARG A 333 -7.07 -31.03 -30.24
C ARG A 333 -7.32 -32.00 -29.09
N ILE A 334 -8.03 -31.57 -28.05
CA ILE A 334 -8.45 -32.45 -26.94
C ILE A 334 -9.27 -33.63 -27.46
N HIS A 335 -10.23 -33.41 -28.37
CA HIS A 335 -11.02 -34.53 -28.94
C HIS A 335 -10.22 -35.45 -29.87
N ARG A 336 -9.25 -34.92 -30.62
CA ARG A 336 -8.35 -35.72 -31.45
C ARG A 336 -7.41 -36.57 -30.59
N ASP A 337 -6.91 -36.00 -29.52
CA ASP A 337 -6.02 -36.62 -28.53
C ASP A 337 -6.75 -37.57 -27.56
N ILE A 338 -8.06 -37.42 -27.35
CA ILE A 338 -8.87 -38.40 -26.62
C ILE A 338 -9.00 -39.72 -27.41
N LYS A 339 -8.93 -39.67 -28.75
CA LYS A 339 -9.07 -40.83 -29.63
C LYS A 339 -7.74 -41.60 -29.81
N GLU A 340 -6.61 -40.93 -29.76
CA GLU A 340 -5.28 -41.54 -29.73
C GLU A 340 -4.72 -41.42 -28.32
N ARG A 341 -4.63 -42.53 -27.56
CA ARG A 341 -4.01 -42.64 -26.23
C ARG A 341 -2.93 -41.58 -25.96
N THR A 342 -3.32 -40.36 -25.59
CA THR A 342 -2.36 -39.25 -25.51
C THR A 342 -1.39 -39.63 -24.41
N ALA A 343 -0.12 -39.70 -24.77
CA ALA A 343 0.96 -40.03 -23.87
C ALA A 343 0.78 -39.18 -22.61
N VAL A 344 0.65 -39.83 -21.46
CA VAL A 344 0.40 -39.23 -20.13
C VAL A 344 1.27 -37.97 -19.90
N ARG A 345 2.47 -37.98 -20.49
CA ARG A 345 3.43 -36.88 -20.53
C ARG A 345 2.91 -35.55 -21.12
N GLY A 346 2.14 -35.58 -22.20
CA GLY A 346 1.60 -34.37 -22.84
C GLY A 346 0.54 -33.68 -22.00
N ILE A 347 -0.28 -34.45 -21.28
CA ILE A 347 -1.31 -33.91 -20.40
C ILE A 347 -0.69 -33.36 -19.11
N ILE A 348 0.31 -34.05 -18.55
CA ILE A 348 1.09 -33.54 -17.41
C ILE A 348 1.73 -32.19 -17.76
N PHE A 349 2.36 -32.09 -18.93
CA PHE A 349 2.93 -30.84 -19.40
C PHE A 349 1.86 -29.75 -19.61
N GLY A 350 0.70 -30.12 -20.17
CA GLY A 350 -0.45 -29.22 -20.28
C GLY A 350 -0.92 -28.66 -18.92
N SER A 351 -0.99 -29.51 -17.89
CA SER A 351 -1.33 -29.08 -16.53
C SER A 351 -0.27 -28.17 -15.91
N PHE A 352 1.02 -28.39 -16.20
CA PHE A 352 2.09 -27.48 -15.78
C PHE A 352 1.93 -26.07 -16.39
N ILE A 353 1.74 -26.00 -17.71
CA ILE A 353 1.55 -24.71 -18.42
C ILE A 353 0.27 -24.02 -17.96
N ALA A 354 -0.82 -24.77 -17.75
CA ALA A 354 -2.05 -24.23 -17.19
C ALA A 354 -1.82 -23.62 -15.80
N GLY A 355 -1.07 -24.31 -14.93
CA GLY A 355 -0.68 -23.79 -13.62
C GLY A 355 0.10 -22.48 -13.70
N LEU A 356 1.10 -22.39 -14.58
CA LEU A 356 1.86 -21.14 -14.78
C LEU A 356 0.94 -19.98 -15.21
N ILE A 357 0.10 -20.19 -16.22
CA ILE A 357 -0.81 -19.14 -16.73
C ILE A 357 -1.77 -18.69 -15.62
N VAL A 358 -2.36 -19.64 -14.88
CA VAL A 358 -3.27 -19.35 -13.78
C VAL A 358 -2.57 -18.51 -12.71
N SER A 359 -1.35 -18.88 -12.28
CA SER A 359 -0.60 -18.13 -11.27
C SER A 359 -0.30 -16.69 -11.70
N PHE A 360 0.05 -16.45 -12.96
CA PHE A 360 0.27 -15.07 -13.44
C PHE A 360 -1.01 -14.24 -13.42
N LEU A 361 -2.15 -14.84 -13.78
CA LEU A 361 -3.45 -14.14 -13.73
C LEU A 361 -3.89 -13.90 -12.28
N GLU A 362 -3.64 -14.87 -11.40
CA GLU A 362 -4.00 -14.80 -9.98
C GLU A 362 -3.20 -13.74 -9.22
N PHE A 363 -1.89 -13.63 -9.51
CA PHE A 363 -1.05 -12.57 -8.94
C PHE A 363 -1.61 -11.16 -9.21
N GLY A 364 -2.22 -10.93 -10.38
CA GLY A 364 -2.89 -9.67 -10.69
C GLY A 364 -4.13 -9.39 -9.83
N CYS A 365 -4.77 -10.42 -9.28
CA CYS A 365 -5.98 -10.33 -8.47
C CYS A 365 -5.69 -10.29 -6.96
N THR A 366 -4.73 -11.07 -6.46
CA THR A 366 -4.43 -11.19 -5.01
C THR A 366 -3.10 -10.56 -4.59
N GLY A 367 -2.21 -10.27 -5.55
CA GLY A 367 -0.90 -9.67 -5.30
C GLY A 367 -0.92 -8.26 -4.71
N GLN A 368 -2.09 -7.67 -4.49
CA GLN A 368 -2.26 -6.36 -3.83
C GLN A 368 -2.17 -6.45 -2.30
N ILE A 369 -2.41 -7.64 -1.74
CA ILE A 369 -2.35 -7.88 -0.29
C ILE A 369 -0.89 -8.02 0.18
N TYR A 370 0.01 -8.33 -0.76
CA TYR A 370 1.44 -8.55 -0.57
C TYR A 370 2.24 -7.35 -1.07
#